data_AF-A0A7S1ZGV5-F1
#
_entry.id   AF-A0A7S1ZGV5-F1
#
_cell.length_a   1.000
_cell.length_b   1.000
_cell.length_c   1.000
_cell.angle_alpha   90.00
_cell.angle_beta   90.00
_cell.angle_gamma   90.00
#
_symmetry.space_group_name_H-M   'P 1'
#
loop_
_entity.id
_entity.type
_entity.pdbx_description
1 polymer ?
#
loop_
_entity_poly.entity_id
_entity_poly.type
_entity_poly.pdbx_seq_one_letter_code
_entity_poly.pdbx_strand_id
1 'polypeptide(L)'
;GGGGGGHMNALLVVDDRGYTPDGSRTERVTVNDDPLSLETDSRWAQFFENASLLDEIRKDVVRTHPDLHFFLEPRDNLGQRRYAAIERILFVWAKLNKGVRYVQGMNEIVGTIYFVLANDSNEEWACEAEADTYFLFNTLMVEMRDVFVPDLDDADTGIQGRISNMIALLSLHDPEVRCHLDDCGIDASFYSIRWLTTLLSREFRLADTIRLWDSMFASTHKDNFLRYVCVTMVMVIRDQLLKSDFGSCLRLLQ
;
A
#
# COMPACT_ATOMS: atom_id res chain seq x y z
N GLY A 1 -36.71 -32.36 -12.18
CA GLY A 1 -35.31 -32.82 -12.29
C GLY A 1 -34.63 -32.03 -13.38
N GLY A 2 -33.40 -31.58 -13.28
CA GLY A 2 -32.33 -31.80 -12.32
C GLY A 2 -31.08 -31.25 -13.02
N GLY A 3 -30.40 -30.30 -12.38
CA GLY A 3 -29.33 -29.50 -12.98
C GLY A 3 -28.02 -30.25 -13.17
N GLY A 4 -27.26 -29.85 -14.19
CA GLY A 4 -25.87 -30.25 -14.39
C GLY A 4 -24.94 -29.25 -13.71
N GLY A 5 -24.31 -29.69 -12.63
CA GLY A 5 -23.17 -29.04 -11.99
C GLY A 5 -21.88 -29.76 -12.37
N GLY A 6 -20.84 -28.97 -12.63
CA GLY A 6 -19.57 -29.39 -13.23
C GLY A 6 -18.76 -30.41 -12.45
N HIS A 7 -17.98 -31.18 -13.22
CA HIS A 7 -16.93 -32.06 -12.75
C HIS A 7 -15.83 -31.28 -12.02
N MET A 8 -15.68 -31.52 -10.71
CA MET A 8 -14.38 -31.52 -10.05
C MET A 8 -14.04 -32.97 -9.71
N ASN A 9 -12.89 -33.43 -10.20
CA ASN A 9 -12.33 -34.75 -9.88
C ASN A 9 -12.01 -34.81 -8.38
N ALA A 10 -12.93 -35.39 -7.60
CA ALA A 10 -12.62 -35.94 -6.30
C ALA A 10 -12.08 -37.36 -6.50
N LEU A 11 -10.76 -37.51 -6.52
CA LEU A 11 -10.13 -38.83 -6.54
C LEU A 11 -8.94 -38.85 -5.57
N LEU A 12 -9.28 -38.96 -4.29
CA LEU A 12 -8.43 -39.55 -3.25
C LEU A 12 -9.34 -40.41 -2.36
N VAL A 13 -9.63 -41.63 -2.80
CA VAL A 13 -10.11 -42.67 -1.88
C VAL A 13 -8.87 -43.19 -1.17
N VAL A 14 -8.73 -42.84 0.11
CA VAL A 14 -7.66 -43.34 0.99
C VAL A 14 -8.33 -44.31 1.97
N ASP A 15 -7.84 -45.54 2.06
CA ASP A 15 -8.25 -46.51 3.10
C ASP A 15 -7.87 -45.97 4.50
N ASP A 16 -8.61 -46.37 5.54
CA ASP A 16 -8.60 -45.89 6.94
C ASP A 16 -7.23 -45.94 7.65
N ARG A 17 -6.16 -46.35 6.94
CA ARG A 17 -4.77 -46.41 7.44
C ARG A 17 -3.79 -45.50 6.69
N GLY A 18 -4.22 -44.78 5.66
CA GLY A 18 -3.42 -43.72 5.02
C GLY A 18 -2.24 -44.19 4.17
N TYR A 19 -2.43 -45.19 3.30
CA TYR A 19 -1.37 -45.71 2.42
C TYR A 19 -1.83 -45.84 0.97
N THR A 20 -1.01 -45.39 0.01
CA THR A 20 -1.14 -45.72 -1.41
C THR A 20 -0.51 -47.09 -1.70
N PRO A 21 -0.88 -47.78 -2.80
CA PRO A 21 -0.32 -49.09 -3.15
C PRO A 21 1.20 -49.10 -3.39
N ASP A 22 1.83 -47.93 -3.55
CA ASP A 22 3.23 -47.77 -3.96
C ASP A 22 4.22 -47.54 -2.80
N GLY A 23 3.78 -47.50 -1.55
CA GLY A 23 4.69 -47.35 -0.41
C GLY A 23 5.06 -45.92 -0.05
N SER A 24 4.60 -44.91 -0.79
CA SER A 24 4.92 -43.52 -0.50
C SER A 24 4.11 -42.97 0.68
N ARG A 25 4.77 -42.25 1.59
CA ARG A 25 4.15 -41.65 2.78
C ARG A 25 3.55 -40.30 2.40
N THR A 26 2.25 -40.24 2.11
CA THR A 26 1.51 -38.97 2.11
C THR A 26 1.38 -38.47 3.54
N GLU A 27 1.66 -37.18 3.75
CA GLU A 27 1.38 -36.50 5.01
C GLU A 27 -0.08 -36.77 5.41
N ARG A 28 -0.28 -37.26 6.63
CA ARG A 28 -1.64 -37.45 7.17
C ARG A 28 -2.31 -36.08 7.18
N VAL A 29 -3.32 -35.89 6.32
CA VAL A 29 -4.31 -34.83 6.52
C VAL A 29 -4.93 -35.11 7.89
N THR A 30 -4.58 -34.29 8.87
CA THR A 30 -5.16 -34.36 10.21
C THR A 30 -6.65 -34.11 10.07
N VAL A 31 -7.46 -34.98 10.68
CA VAL A 31 -8.93 -35.05 10.56
C VAL A 31 -9.67 -33.76 10.98
N ASN A 32 -8.95 -32.73 11.45
CA ASN A 32 -9.45 -31.43 11.88
C ASN A 32 -9.18 -30.26 10.89
N ASP A 33 -8.56 -30.51 9.74
CA ASP A 33 -8.27 -29.44 8.76
C ASP A 33 -9.34 -29.39 7.66
N ASP A 34 -10.55 -28.99 8.07
CA ASP A 34 -11.70 -28.81 7.18
C ASP A 34 -12.02 -27.31 6.93
N PRO A 35 -12.81 -26.96 5.90
CA PRO A 35 -13.13 -25.56 5.55
C PRO A 35 -13.82 -24.74 6.63
N LEU A 36 -14.36 -25.37 7.67
CA LEU A 36 -15.03 -24.73 8.81
C LEU A 36 -14.19 -24.84 10.09
N SER A 37 -12.96 -25.36 10.01
CA SER A 37 -12.06 -25.46 11.15
C SER A 37 -11.77 -24.08 11.75
N LEU A 38 -11.94 -23.98 13.07
CA LEU A 38 -11.70 -22.76 13.85
C LEU A 38 -10.26 -22.70 14.40
N GLU A 39 -9.43 -23.71 14.10
CA GLU A 39 -8.04 -23.77 14.54
C GLU A 39 -7.19 -22.78 13.74
N THR A 40 -6.38 -21.96 14.43
CA THR A 40 -5.60 -20.87 13.81
C THR A 40 -4.49 -21.36 12.88
N ASP A 41 -4.08 -22.62 13.02
CA ASP A 41 -3.11 -23.31 12.17
C ASP A 41 -3.75 -24.10 11.03
N SER A 42 -5.09 -24.13 10.93
CA SER A 42 -5.80 -24.75 9.80
C SER A 42 -5.34 -24.15 8.46
N ARG A 43 -5.10 -25.03 7.48
CA ARG A 43 -4.77 -24.61 6.11
C ARG A 43 -5.93 -23.87 5.46
N TRP A 44 -7.16 -24.19 5.84
CA TRP A 44 -8.36 -23.49 5.38
C TRP A 44 -8.49 -22.09 5.97
N ALA A 45 -8.27 -21.94 7.28
CA ALA A 45 -8.25 -20.62 7.92
C ALA A 45 -7.20 -19.71 7.24
N GLN A 46 -6.00 -20.22 7.02
CA GLN A 46 -4.94 -19.51 6.29
C GLN A 46 -5.34 -19.25 4.82
N PHE A 47 -6.00 -20.18 4.15
CA PHE A 47 -6.47 -20.00 2.78
C PHE A 47 -7.46 -18.84 2.68
N PHE A 48 -8.48 -18.81 3.54
CA PHE A 48 -9.48 -17.74 3.54
C PHE A 48 -8.87 -16.38 3.91
N GLU A 49 -7.94 -16.33 4.87
CA GLU A 49 -7.21 -15.10 5.20
C GLU A 49 -6.38 -14.61 4.00
N ASN A 50 -5.63 -15.51 3.34
CA ASN A 50 -4.85 -15.16 2.16
C ASN A 50 -5.74 -14.69 1.00
N ALA A 51 -6.90 -15.33 0.81
CA ALA A 51 -7.85 -14.95 -0.24
C ALA A 51 -8.44 -13.55 0.01
N SER A 52 -8.78 -13.23 1.27
CA SER A 52 -9.26 -11.90 1.67
C SER A 52 -8.19 -10.83 1.44
N LEU A 53 -6.97 -11.07 1.91
CA LEU A 53 -5.84 -10.16 1.71
C LEU A 53 -5.56 -9.89 0.23
N LEU A 54 -5.60 -10.94 -0.59
CA LEU A 54 -5.37 -10.81 -2.03
C LEU A 54 -6.50 -10.05 -2.73
N ASP A 55 -7.75 -10.21 -2.30
CA ASP A 55 -8.89 -9.45 -2.81
C ASP A 55 -8.78 -7.96 -2.48
N GLU A 56 -8.37 -7.61 -1.26
CA GLU A 56 -8.10 -6.23 -0.85
C GLU A 56 -6.99 -5.59 -1.70
N ILE A 57 -5.86 -6.28 -1.85
CA ILE A 57 -4.73 -5.82 -2.68
C ILE A 57 -5.19 -5.62 -4.14
N ARG A 58 -5.88 -6.61 -4.72
CA ARG A 58 -6.36 -6.54 -6.10
C ARG A 58 -7.23 -5.34 -6.37
N LYS A 59 -8.17 -5.06 -5.45
CA LYS A 59 -9.06 -3.90 -5.57
C LYS A 59 -8.29 -2.60 -5.69
N ASP A 60 -7.16 -2.44 -5.01
CA ASP A 60 -6.33 -1.24 -5.10
C ASP A 60 -5.34 -1.26 -6.27
N VAL A 61 -4.75 -2.42 -6.59
CA VAL A 61 -3.78 -2.52 -7.68
C VAL A 61 -4.41 -2.17 -9.03
N VAL A 62 -5.63 -2.63 -9.33
CA VAL A 62 -6.30 -2.32 -10.60
C VAL A 62 -6.64 -0.84 -10.79
N ARG A 63 -6.59 -0.05 -9.72
CA ARG A 63 -6.81 1.42 -9.71
C ARG A 63 -5.51 2.21 -9.57
N THR A 64 -4.36 1.54 -9.56
CA THR A 64 -3.04 2.20 -9.41
C THR A 64 -2.63 2.80 -10.75
N HIS A 65 -2.47 4.13 -10.78
CA HIS A 65 -2.11 4.89 -11.99
C HIS A 65 -2.91 4.51 -13.26
N PRO A 66 -4.26 4.58 -13.21
CA PRO A 66 -5.12 4.05 -14.26
C PRO A 66 -4.99 4.83 -15.58
N ASP A 67 -4.45 6.05 -15.54
CA ASP A 67 -4.28 6.90 -16.72
C ASP A 67 -2.96 6.64 -17.47
N LEU A 68 -2.08 5.77 -16.94
CA LEU A 68 -0.79 5.50 -17.56
C LEU A 68 -0.87 4.33 -18.53
N HIS A 69 -0.53 4.61 -19.80
CA HIS A 69 -0.39 3.58 -20.84
C HIS A 69 0.54 2.44 -20.42
N PHE A 70 1.55 2.73 -19.59
CA PHE A 70 2.43 1.70 -19.03
C PHE A 70 1.65 0.58 -18.32
N PHE A 71 0.67 0.91 -17.48
CA PHE A 71 -0.13 -0.10 -16.77
C PHE A 71 -1.30 -0.62 -17.61
N LEU A 72 -1.68 0.09 -18.66
CA LEU A 72 -2.78 -0.30 -19.55
C LEU A 72 -2.35 -1.00 -20.85
N GLU A 73 -1.05 -1.19 -21.09
CA GLU A 73 -0.50 -1.71 -22.34
C GLU A 73 -1.14 -3.06 -22.73
N PRO A 74 -1.94 -3.12 -23.80
CA PRO A 74 -2.65 -4.34 -24.17
C PRO A 74 -1.75 -5.36 -24.87
N ARG A 75 -0.62 -4.95 -25.45
CA ARG A 75 0.28 -5.87 -26.17
C ARG A 75 0.79 -6.94 -25.23
N ASP A 76 0.66 -8.20 -25.66
CA ASP A 76 1.11 -9.39 -24.93
C ASP A 76 0.62 -9.49 -23.47
N ASN A 77 -0.51 -8.84 -23.16
CA ASN A 77 -1.04 -8.67 -21.81
C ASN A 77 -0.04 -8.00 -20.84
N LEU A 78 0.82 -7.10 -21.34
CA LEU A 78 1.91 -6.52 -20.57
C LEU A 78 1.40 -5.70 -19.38
N GLY A 79 0.37 -4.88 -19.57
CA GLY A 79 -0.27 -4.14 -18.47
C GLY A 79 -0.78 -5.06 -17.36
N GLN A 80 -1.45 -6.17 -17.73
CA GLN A 80 -1.91 -7.17 -16.77
C GLN A 80 -0.76 -7.87 -16.05
N ARG A 81 0.35 -8.17 -16.73
CA ARG A 81 1.56 -8.75 -16.09
C ARG A 81 2.18 -7.79 -15.08
N ARG A 82 2.19 -6.48 -15.39
CA ARG A 82 2.69 -5.42 -14.51
C ARG A 82 1.84 -5.29 -13.24
N TYR A 83 0.51 -5.26 -13.38
CA TYR A 83 -0.38 -5.32 -12.22
C TYR A 83 -0.18 -6.60 -11.40
N ALA A 84 -0.04 -7.75 -12.06
CA ALA A 84 0.21 -9.01 -11.37
C ALA A 84 1.54 -9.02 -10.59
N ALA A 85 2.57 -8.33 -11.09
CA ALA A 85 3.84 -8.14 -10.36
C ALA A 85 3.63 -7.31 -9.08
N ILE A 86 2.93 -6.19 -9.17
CA ILE A 86 2.59 -5.35 -8.00
C ILE A 86 1.76 -6.14 -6.98
N GLU A 87 0.75 -6.91 -7.42
CA GLU A 87 -0.04 -7.78 -6.54
C GLU A 87 0.84 -8.77 -5.78
N ARG A 88 1.78 -9.43 -6.45
CA ARG A 88 2.70 -10.40 -5.83
C ARG A 88 3.62 -9.73 -4.82
N ILE A 89 4.20 -8.58 -5.16
CA ILE A 89 5.08 -7.81 -4.27
C ILE A 89 4.33 -7.47 -2.98
N LEU A 90 3.16 -6.86 -3.08
CA LEU A 90 2.35 -6.45 -1.93
C LEU A 90 1.91 -7.65 -1.09
N PHE A 91 1.47 -8.73 -1.74
CA PHE A 91 1.00 -9.94 -1.06
C PHE A 91 2.13 -10.62 -0.28
N VAL A 92 3.29 -10.82 -0.92
CA VAL A 92 4.48 -11.40 -0.27
C VAL A 92 4.94 -10.52 0.88
N TRP A 93 5.00 -9.19 0.69
CA TRP A 93 5.40 -8.27 1.73
C TRP A 93 4.46 -8.32 2.94
N ALA A 94 3.15 -8.26 2.71
CA ALA A 94 2.14 -8.30 3.78
C ALA A 94 2.16 -9.61 4.57
N LYS A 95 2.43 -10.75 3.90
CA LYS A 95 2.57 -12.04 4.57
C LYS A 95 3.81 -12.15 5.45
N LEU A 96 4.92 -11.54 5.02
CA LEU A 96 6.17 -11.54 5.77
C LEU A 96 6.16 -10.52 6.92
N ASN A 97 5.34 -9.47 6.81
CA ASN A 97 5.24 -8.38 7.78
C ASN A 97 3.88 -8.36 8.51
N LYS A 98 3.52 -9.46 9.17
CA LYS A 98 2.22 -9.63 9.86
C LYS A 98 1.90 -8.55 10.90
N GLY A 99 2.92 -7.88 11.46
CA GLY A 99 2.75 -6.79 12.41
C GLY A 99 2.21 -5.49 11.79
N VAL A 100 2.36 -5.31 10.48
CA VAL A 100 1.85 -4.14 9.74
C VAL A 100 0.72 -4.53 8.80
N ARG A 101 0.91 -5.63 8.04
CA ARG A 101 0.01 -6.09 6.96
C ARG A 101 -0.11 -5.06 5.84
N TYR A 102 -0.92 -5.37 4.83
CA TYR A 102 -1.23 -4.43 3.75
C TYR A 102 -2.13 -3.30 4.27
N VAL A 103 -1.80 -2.06 3.90
CA VAL A 103 -2.62 -0.87 4.16
C VAL A 103 -2.91 -0.18 2.82
N GLN A 104 -4.16 0.20 2.61
CA GLN A 104 -4.57 0.92 1.40
C GLN A 104 -3.73 2.20 1.21
N GLY A 105 -3.20 2.38 0.00
CA GLY A 105 -2.24 3.43 -0.32
C GLY A 105 -0.82 2.93 -0.54
N MET A 106 -0.45 1.76 0.02
CA MET A 106 0.84 1.11 -0.28
C MET A 106 0.98 0.75 -1.76
N ASN A 107 -0.13 0.49 -2.45
CA ASN A 107 -0.18 0.24 -3.90
C ASN A 107 0.38 1.42 -4.72
N GLU A 108 0.15 2.66 -4.30
CA GLU A 108 0.66 3.85 -4.98
C GLU A 108 2.18 3.95 -4.86
N ILE A 109 2.71 3.56 -3.69
CA ILE A 109 4.14 3.54 -3.43
C ILE A 109 4.82 2.47 -4.29
N VAL A 110 4.34 1.22 -4.23
CA VAL A 110 4.89 0.13 -5.04
C VAL A 110 4.75 0.44 -6.53
N GLY A 111 3.62 0.98 -6.97
CA GLY A 111 3.37 1.35 -8.37
C GLY A 111 4.39 2.37 -8.89
N THR A 112 4.72 3.38 -8.08
CA THR A 112 5.73 4.39 -8.42
C THR A 112 7.12 3.78 -8.55
N ILE A 113 7.56 2.97 -7.58
CA ILE A 113 8.88 2.31 -7.62
C ILE A 113 8.96 1.36 -8.82
N TYR A 114 7.93 0.53 -9.01
CA TYR A 114 7.88 -0.45 -10.08
C TYR A 114 7.93 0.21 -11.46
N PHE A 115 7.20 1.31 -11.65
CA PHE A 115 7.23 2.06 -12.90
C PHE A 115 8.66 2.52 -13.26
N VAL A 116 9.40 3.06 -12.29
CA VAL A 116 10.77 3.56 -12.52
C VAL A 116 11.68 2.41 -12.95
N LEU A 117 11.66 1.30 -12.21
CA LEU A 117 12.57 0.17 -12.46
C LEU A 117 12.20 -0.60 -13.73
N ALA A 118 10.91 -0.86 -13.98
CA ALA A 118 10.47 -1.60 -15.15
C ALA A 118 10.47 -0.76 -16.45
N ASN A 119 10.77 0.54 -16.35
CA ASN A 119 10.98 1.43 -17.48
C ASN A 119 12.46 1.86 -17.62
N ASP A 120 13.39 1.11 -17.00
CA ASP A 120 14.82 1.33 -17.17
C ASP A 120 15.23 1.16 -18.65
N SER A 121 16.15 1.99 -19.10
CA SER A 121 16.74 1.90 -20.44
C SER A 121 17.58 0.63 -20.65
N ASN A 122 18.10 0.05 -19.57
CA ASN A 122 18.79 -1.23 -19.59
C ASN A 122 17.78 -2.37 -19.43
N GLU A 123 17.55 -3.11 -20.51
CA GLU A 123 16.60 -4.23 -20.54
C GLU A 123 16.92 -5.32 -19.52
N GLU A 124 18.20 -5.54 -19.20
CA GLU A 124 18.61 -6.53 -18.19
C GLU A 124 18.12 -6.11 -16.80
N TRP A 125 18.23 -4.83 -16.47
CA TRP A 125 17.76 -4.28 -15.19
C TRP A 125 16.23 -4.22 -15.13
N ALA A 126 15.59 -3.83 -16.25
CA ALA A 126 14.13 -3.82 -16.33
C ALA A 126 13.51 -5.21 -16.15
N CYS A 127 14.21 -6.29 -16.52
CA CYS A 127 13.76 -7.67 -16.29
C CYS A 127 13.73 -8.04 -14.79
N GLU A 128 14.59 -7.45 -13.97
CA GLU A 128 14.68 -7.69 -12.53
C GLU A 128 13.78 -6.75 -11.70
N ALA A 129 13.03 -5.86 -12.36
CA ALA A 129 12.26 -4.81 -11.73
C ALA A 129 11.29 -5.29 -10.64
N GLU A 130 10.69 -6.49 -10.77
CA GLU A 130 9.81 -7.03 -9.72
C GLU A 130 10.56 -7.31 -8.42
N ALA A 131 11.73 -7.96 -8.51
CA ALA A 131 12.54 -8.29 -7.35
C ALA A 131 13.15 -7.04 -6.71
N ASP A 132 13.69 -6.15 -7.54
CA ASP A 132 14.28 -4.89 -7.07
C ASP A 132 13.23 -3.97 -6.42
N THR A 133 12.02 -3.91 -7.00
CA THR A 133 10.90 -3.19 -6.40
C THR A 133 10.58 -3.74 -5.02
N TYR A 134 10.54 -5.07 -4.85
CA TYR A 134 10.27 -5.67 -3.54
C TYR A 134 11.29 -5.23 -2.49
N PHE A 135 12.59 -5.25 -2.81
CA PHE A 135 13.62 -4.87 -1.84
C PHE A 135 13.60 -3.37 -1.52
N LEU A 136 13.41 -2.51 -2.52
CA LEU A 136 13.28 -1.07 -2.28
C LEU A 136 12.02 -0.74 -1.47
N PHE A 137 10.89 -1.33 -1.82
CA PHE A 137 9.64 -1.18 -1.08
C PHE A 137 9.78 -1.66 0.35
N ASN A 138 10.39 -2.83 0.57
CA ASN A 138 10.61 -3.37 1.90
C ASN A 138 11.46 -2.42 2.75
N THR A 139 12.58 -1.92 2.22
CA THR A 139 13.44 -0.96 2.91
C THR A 139 12.64 0.29 3.31
N LEU A 140 11.84 0.83 2.39
CA LEU A 140 11.03 2.01 2.65
C LEU A 140 9.92 1.76 3.69
N MET A 141 9.23 0.61 3.63
CA MET A 141 8.19 0.27 4.60
C MET A 141 8.75 0.01 6.00
N VAL A 142 9.98 -0.52 6.11
CA VAL A 142 10.66 -0.65 7.40
C VAL A 142 10.98 0.73 7.99
N GLU A 143 11.43 1.69 7.17
CA GLU A 143 11.68 3.08 7.59
C GLU A 143 10.39 3.78 8.05
N MET A 144 9.26 3.49 7.39
CA MET A 144 7.95 4.08 7.70
C MET A 144 7.07 3.23 8.63
N ARG A 145 7.60 2.15 9.22
CA ARG A 145 6.81 1.17 9.99
C ARG A 145 5.89 1.83 11.03
N ASP A 146 6.44 2.77 11.79
CA ASP A 146 5.74 3.42 12.90
C ASP A 146 4.50 4.21 12.44
N VAL A 147 4.46 4.63 11.17
CA VAL A 147 3.30 5.33 10.57
C VAL A 147 2.09 4.40 10.39
N PHE A 148 2.30 3.09 10.34
CA PHE A 148 1.26 2.09 10.05
C PHE A 148 0.91 1.19 11.23
N VAL A 149 1.56 1.36 12.38
CA VAL A 149 1.33 0.55 13.58
C VAL A 149 0.56 1.40 14.60
N PRO A 150 -0.72 1.06 14.90
CA PRO A 150 -1.57 1.88 15.78
C PRO A 150 -0.97 2.14 17.17
N ASP A 151 -0.27 1.17 17.74
CA ASP A 151 0.40 1.30 19.05
C ASP A 151 1.51 2.38 19.06
N LEU A 152 1.94 2.84 17.89
CA LEU A 152 2.99 3.83 17.71
C LEU A 152 2.44 5.17 17.19
N ASP A 153 1.14 5.33 17.02
CA ASP A 153 0.52 6.53 16.42
C ASP A 153 0.99 7.83 17.11
N ASP A 154 1.02 7.84 18.44
CA ASP A 154 1.40 8.98 19.29
C ASP A 154 2.92 9.19 19.41
N ALA A 155 3.75 8.26 18.93
CA ALA A 155 5.20 8.43 18.92
C ALA A 155 5.61 9.49 17.88
N ASP A 156 6.75 10.15 18.09
CA ASP A 156 7.26 11.19 17.17
C ASP A 156 7.39 10.70 15.71
N THR A 157 7.70 9.41 15.55
CA THR A 157 7.85 8.71 14.26
C THR A 157 6.55 8.18 13.68
N GLY A 158 5.51 8.04 14.52
CA GLY A 158 4.17 7.59 14.17
C GLY A 158 3.34 8.65 13.46
N ILE A 159 2.14 8.28 13.02
CA ILE A 159 1.32 9.16 12.18
C ILE A 159 0.88 10.44 12.93
N GLN A 160 0.43 10.35 14.17
CA GLN A 160 0.00 11.53 14.93
C GLN A 160 1.19 12.39 15.35
N GLY A 161 2.32 11.77 15.68
CA GLY A 161 3.56 12.51 15.93
C GLY A 161 4.04 13.28 14.69
N ARG A 162 4.02 12.67 13.50
CA ARG A 162 4.36 13.35 12.23
C ARG A 162 3.39 14.48 11.89
N ILE A 163 2.09 14.30 12.11
CA ILE A 163 1.07 15.33 11.91
C ILE A 163 1.28 16.50 12.88
N SER A 164 1.46 16.22 14.16
CA SER A 164 1.70 17.24 15.20
C SER A 164 2.92 18.10 14.88
N ASN A 165 3.98 17.44 14.44
CA ASN A 165 5.20 18.06 13.97
C ASN A 165 5.01 18.95 12.72
N MET A 166 4.17 18.52 11.78
CA MET A 166 3.78 19.33 10.61
C MET A 166 2.97 20.56 11.03
N ILE A 167 2.02 20.40 11.94
CA ILE A 167 1.20 21.49 12.49
C ILE A 167 2.08 22.52 13.22
N ALA A 168 3.03 22.06 14.03
CA ALA A 168 3.97 22.94 14.71
C ALA A 168 4.79 23.78 13.70
N LEU A 169 5.22 23.15 12.61
CA LEU A 169 5.95 23.84 11.53
C LEU A 169 5.07 24.85 10.77
N LEU A 170 3.81 24.50 10.47
CA LEU A 170 2.83 25.44 9.90
C LEU A 170 2.59 26.62 10.84
N SER A 171 2.45 26.36 12.14
CA SER A 171 2.22 27.40 13.16
C SER A 171 3.41 28.37 13.25
N LEU A 172 4.63 27.88 13.02
CA LEU A 172 5.84 28.69 13.01
C LEU A 172 5.92 29.59 11.76
N HIS A 173 5.52 29.09 10.59
CA HIS A 173 5.71 29.79 9.31
C HIS A 173 4.49 30.58 8.83
N ASP A 174 3.27 30.14 9.13
CA ASP A 174 2.01 30.81 8.78
C ASP A 174 0.95 30.62 9.89
N PRO A 175 1.10 31.34 11.03
CA PRO A 175 0.17 31.24 12.14
C PRO A 175 -1.25 31.68 11.78
N GLU A 176 -1.42 32.56 10.77
CA GLU A 176 -2.75 33.03 10.35
C GLU A 176 -3.55 31.89 9.71
N VAL A 177 -2.95 31.15 8.77
CA VAL A 177 -3.60 29.96 8.18
C VAL A 177 -3.84 28.89 9.23
N ARG A 178 -2.87 28.66 10.12
CA ARG A 178 -3.01 27.71 11.21
C ARG A 178 -4.25 28.00 12.08
N CYS A 179 -4.38 29.24 12.55
CA CYS A 179 -5.51 29.65 13.39
C CYS A 179 -6.83 29.58 12.61
N HIS A 180 -6.85 30.00 11.35
CA HIS A 180 -8.05 29.92 10.52
C HIS A 180 -8.56 28.48 10.36
N LEU A 181 -7.66 27.52 10.14
CA LEU A 181 -8.03 26.10 10.04
C LEU A 181 -8.60 25.57 11.37
N ASP A 182 -8.05 25.99 12.52
CA ASP A 182 -8.61 25.67 13.85
C ASP A 182 -10.01 26.27 14.05
N ASP A 183 -10.17 27.55 13.73
CA ASP A 183 -11.44 28.27 13.87
C ASP A 183 -12.53 27.67 12.97
N CYS A 184 -12.14 27.13 11.82
CA CYS A 184 -13.02 26.35 10.94
C CYS A 184 -13.33 24.94 11.46
N GLY A 185 -12.62 24.44 12.48
CA GLY A 185 -12.75 23.07 12.99
C GLY A 185 -12.12 22.00 12.10
N ILE A 186 -11.06 22.34 11.36
CA ILE A 186 -10.38 21.40 10.46
C ILE A 186 -9.24 20.71 11.20
N ASP A 187 -9.43 19.42 11.48
CA ASP A 187 -8.37 18.55 11.96
C ASP A 187 -7.37 18.25 10.83
N ALA A 188 -6.07 18.40 11.09
CA ALA A 188 -5.05 18.15 10.08
C ALA A 188 -5.06 16.71 9.56
N SER A 189 -5.52 15.76 10.37
CA SER A 189 -5.66 14.35 10.00
C SER A 189 -6.61 14.14 8.83
N PHE A 190 -7.58 15.04 8.60
CA PHE A 190 -8.54 14.92 7.51
C PHE A 190 -7.93 15.04 6.11
N TYR A 191 -6.74 15.64 5.99
CA TYR A 191 -6.02 15.77 4.72
C TYR A 191 -4.62 15.13 4.76
N SER A 192 -3.91 15.25 5.88
CA SER A 192 -2.49 14.91 5.93
C SER A 192 -2.18 13.43 6.14
N ILE A 193 -3.13 12.60 6.62
CA ILE A 193 -2.90 11.15 6.74
C ILE A 193 -2.51 10.58 5.38
N ARG A 194 -3.30 10.88 4.34
CA ARG A 194 -3.04 10.40 2.97
C ARG A 194 -1.72 10.92 2.44
N TRP A 195 -1.41 12.19 2.69
CA TRP A 195 -0.16 12.83 2.26
C TRP A 195 1.06 12.08 2.81
N LEU A 196 1.03 11.76 4.10
CA LEU A 196 2.15 11.12 4.79
C LEU A 196 2.24 9.61 4.49
N THR A 197 1.11 8.89 4.50
CA THR A 197 1.10 7.43 4.27
C THR A 197 1.41 7.04 2.83
N THR A 198 1.20 7.96 1.87
CA THR A 198 1.48 7.72 0.44
C THR A 198 2.68 8.51 -0.07
N LEU A 199 3.43 9.20 0.80
CA LEU A 199 4.56 10.06 0.42
C LEU A 199 4.21 11.03 -0.71
N LEU A 200 3.02 11.66 -0.58
CA LEU A 200 2.43 12.61 -1.53
C LEU A 200 2.16 12.05 -2.94
N SER A 201 2.31 10.75 -3.16
CA SER A 201 2.12 10.15 -4.50
C SER A 201 0.71 10.30 -5.06
N ARG A 202 -0.29 10.57 -4.21
CA ARG A 202 -1.68 10.86 -4.61
C ARG A 202 -1.98 12.34 -4.86
N GLU A 203 -1.08 13.24 -4.47
CA GLU A 203 -1.27 14.69 -4.60
C GLU A 203 -0.64 15.25 -5.88
N PHE A 204 0.26 14.48 -6.48
CA PHE A 204 1.01 14.86 -7.66
C PHE A 204 0.87 13.82 -8.78
N ARG A 205 1.09 14.26 -10.03
CA ARG A 205 1.22 13.32 -11.15
C ARG A 205 2.48 12.50 -10.97
N LEU A 206 2.51 11.28 -11.51
CA LEU A 206 3.65 10.36 -11.32
C LEU A 206 5.01 11.00 -11.64
N ALA A 207 5.12 11.76 -12.73
CA ALA A 207 6.38 12.43 -13.10
C ALA A 207 6.87 13.42 -12.02
N ASP A 208 5.93 14.18 -11.43
CA ASP A 208 6.22 15.14 -10.36
C ASP A 208 6.52 14.39 -9.05
N THR A 209 5.82 13.29 -8.77
CA THR A 209 6.09 12.40 -7.63
C THR A 209 7.50 11.82 -7.70
N ILE A 210 7.92 11.29 -8.85
CA ILE A 210 9.28 10.77 -9.05
C ILE A 210 10.31 11.87 -8.80
N ARG A 211 10.10 13.06 -9.37
CA ARG A 211 11.02 14.19 -9.18
C ARG A 211 11.09 14.64 -7.72
N LEU A 212 9.97 14.64 -7.02
CA LEU A 212 9.90 14.94 -5.59
C LEU A 212 10.69 13.90 -4.79
N TRP A 213 10.51 12.62 -5.12
CA TRP A 213 11.18 11.51 -4.47
C TRP A 213 12.69 11.50 -4.70
N ASP A 214 13.18 11.89 -5.88
CA ASP A 214 14.61 12.08 -6.13
C ASP A 214 15.23 13.03 -5.10
N SER A 215 14.59 14.18 -4.87
CA SER A 215 15.06 15.16 -3.89
C SER A 215 14.88 14.69 -2.45
N MET A 216 13.78 14.01 -2.15
CA MET A 216 13.50 13.49 -0.81
C MET A 216 14.51 12.42 -0.42
N PHE A 217 14.79 11.44 -1.29
CA PHE A 217 15.72 10.35 -1.01
C PHE A 217 17.19 10.79 -1.04
N ALA A 218 17.53 11.83 -1.81
CA ALA A 218 18.85 12.44 -1.77
C ALA A 218 19.10 13.34 -0.53
N SER A 219 18.05 13.74 0.18
CA SER A 219 18.16 14.63 1.34
C SER A 219 18.80 13.92 2.54
N THR A 220 19.71 14.61 3.24
CA THR A 220 20.25 14.17 4.54
C THR A 220 19.24 14.27 5.67
N HIS A 221 18.09 14.93 5.45
CA HIS A 221 17.02 15.14 6.41
C HIS A 221 15.65 14.80 5.79
N LYS A 222 15.46 13.55 5.35
CA LYS A 222 14.27 13.10 4.60
C LYS A 222 12.94 13.44 5.27
N ASP A 223 12.79 13.13 6.56
CA ASP A 223 11.54 13.40 7.29
C ASP A 223 11.24 14.89 7.42
N ASN A 224 12.27 15.74 7.53
CA ASN A 224 12.09 17.19 7.49
C ASN A 224 11.66 17.62 6.09
N PHE A 225 12.29 17.08 5.04
CA PHE A 225 11.98 17.43 3.66
C PHE A 225 10.50 17.24 3.35
N LEU A 226 9.94 16.05 3.62
CA LEU A 226 8.53 15.77 3.37
C LEU A 226 7.61 16.74 4.14
N ARG A 227 7.92 16.97 5.42
CA ARG A 227 7.16 17.89 6.28
C ARG A 227 7.15 19.32 5.75
N TYR A 228 8.30 19.82 5.28
CA TYR A 228 8.40 21.15 4.66
C TYR A 228 7.58 21.23 3.36
N VAL A 229 7.56 20.17 2.55
CA VAL A 229 6.74 20.11 1.35
C VAL A 229 5.26 20.18 1.71
N CYS A 230 4.79 19.39 2.68
CA CYS A 230 3.40 19.43 3.14
C CYS A 230 2.99 20.83 3.63
N VAL A 231 3.82 21.49 4.44
CA VAL A 231 3.54 22.86 4.92
C VAL A 231 3.54 23.86 3.75
N THR A 232 4.47 23.71 2.81
CA THR A 232 4.53 24.56 1.62
C THR A 232 3.27 24.42 0.76
N MET A 233 2.73 23.21 0.59
CA MET A 233 1.48 22.98 -0.13
C MET A 233 0.32 23.77 0.48
N VAL A 234 0.20 23.78 1.82
CA VAL A 234 -0.81 24.58 2.54
C VAL A 234 -0.59 26.08 2.31
N MET A 235 0.66 26.55 2.43
CA MET A 235 0.99 27.97 2.25
C MET A 235 0.75 28.47 0.81
N VAL A 236 0.94 27.62 -0.20
CA VAL A 236 0.68 27.98 -1.61
C VAL A 236 -0.79 28.32 -1.85
N ILE A 237 -1.71 27.67 -1.14
CA ILE A 237 -3.17 27.91 -1.27
C ILE A 237 -3.73 28.83 -0.17
N ARG A 238 -2.85 29.43 0.66
CA ARG A 238 -3.18 30.34 1.77
C ARG A 238 -4.33 31.30 1.50
N ASP A 239 -4.23 32.10 0.44
CA ASP A 239 -5.20 33.17 0.17
C ASP A 239 -6.60 32.64 -0.15
N GLN A 240 -6.70 31.39 -0.62
CA GLN A 240 -7.95 30.70 -0.85
C GLN A 240 -8.50 30.12 0.46
N LEU A 241 -7.63 29.56 1.29
CA LEU A 241 -8.00 29.02 2.61
C LEU A 241 -8.59 30.11 3.52
N LEU A 242 -7.91 31.25 3.67
CA LEU A 242 -8.35 32.34 4.56
C LEU A 242 -9.71 32.96 4.18
N LYS A 243 -10.18 32.73 2.95
CA LYS A 243 -11.48 33.21 2.46
C LYS A 243 -12.56 32.13 2.45
N SER A 244 -12.21 30.92 2.86
CA SER A 244 -13.03 29.72 2.74
C SER A 244 -13.59 29.27 4.08
N ASP A 245 -14.75 28.63 4.04
CA ASP A 245 -15.36 27.93 5.16
C ASP A 245 -14.83 26.49 5.29
N PHE A 246 -15.26 25.75 6.32
CA PHE A 246 -14.87 24.36 6.56
C PHE A 246 -14.89 23.49 5.29
N GLY A 247 -16.03 23.49 4.58
CA GLY A 247 -16.22 22.62 3.42
C GLY A 247 -15.32 22.99 2.24
N SER A 248 -15.09 24.29 2.02
CA SER A 248 -14.24 24.77 0.92
C SER A 248 -12.76 24.57 1.22
N CYS A 249 -12.32 24.81 2.45
CA CYS A 249 -10.96 24.50 2.89
C CYS A 249 -10.64 23.01 2.75
N LEU A 250 -11.53 22.12 3.19
CA LEU A 250 -11.28 20.68 3.09
C LEU A 250 -11.16 20.21 1.62
N ARG A 251 -11.97 20.77 0.71
CA ARG A 251 -11.86 20.50 -0.73
C ARG A 251 -10.57 21.02 -1.36
N LEU A 252 -9.99 22.10 -0.83
CA LEU A 252 -8.72 22.63 -1.32
C LEU A 252 -7.51 21.81 -0.83
N LEU A 253 -7.65 21.14 0.31
CA LEU A 253 -6.61 20.32 0.93
C LEU A 253 -6.65 18.84 0.51
N GLN A 254 -7.66 18.40 -0.24
CA GLN A 254 -7.87 17.01 -0.66
C GLN A 254 -7.83 16.84 -2.17
#